data_AF-X0W5K2-F1
#
_entry.id   AF-X0W5K2-F1
#
_cell.length_a   1.000
_cell.length_b   1.000
_cell.length_c   1.000
_cell.angle_alpha   90.00
_cell.angle_beta   90.00
_cell.angle_gamma   90.00
#
_symmetry.space_group_name_H-M   'P 1'
#
loop_
_entity.id
_entity.type
_entity.pdbx_description
1 polymer ?
#
loop_
_entity_poly.entity_id
_entity_poly.type
_entity_poly.pdbx_seq_one_letter_code
_entity_poly.pdbx_strand_id
1 'polypeptide(L)'
;AIIEPNRMISDQYRATIFTLSDGKSVTGHIADIHKNKWSLITNLLQPRNYTPIDPQFIENMEPSPISMMPAGLLDTLTKEEIIDLLSYLRANHDRS
;
A
#
# COMPACT_ATOMS: atom_id res chain seq x y z
N ALA A 1 -1.99 -26.95 7.85
CA ALA A 1 -2.07 -25.61 8.44
C ALA A 1 -3.02 -24.79 7.58
N ILE A 2 -4.15 -24.34 8.13
CA ILE A 2 -5.04 -23.41 7.43
C ILE A 2 -4.40 -22.04 7.63
N ILE A 3 -3.54 -21.64 6.68
CA ILE A 3 -3.00 -20.29 6.67
C ILE A 3 -4.15 -19.40 6.23
N GLU A 4 -4.59 -18.50 7.10
CA GLU A 4 -5.62 -17.52 6.80
C GLU A 4 -5.20 -16.69 5.58
N PRO A 5 -5.81 -16.88 4.40
CA PRO A 5 -5.39 -16.19 3.18
C PRO A 5 -5.53 -14.67 3.32
N ASN A 6 -6.50 -14.21 4.12
CA ASN A 6 -6.66 -12.81 4.48
C ASN A 6 -5.42 -12.22 5.16
N ARG A 7 -4.70 -13.00 5.98
CA ARG A 7 -3.49 -12.53 6.65
C ARG A 7 -2.35 -12.35 5.65
N MET A 8 -2.19 -13.30 4.72
CA MET A 8 -1.18 -13.20 3.66
C MET A 8 -1.44 -12.04 2.70
N ILE A 9 -2.69 -11.79 2.34
CA ILE A 9 -3.07 -10.66 1.48
C ILE A 9 -2.87 -9.34 2.24
N SER A 10 -3.34 -9.25 3.49
CA SER A 10 -3.13 -8.06 4.31
C SER A 10 -1.66 -7.69 4.46
N ASP A 11 -0.79 -8.69 4.64
CA ASP A 11 0.66 -8.50 4.74
C ASP A 11 1.30 -8.00 3.43
N GLN A 12 0.80 -8.43 2.27
CA GLN A 12 1.29 -7.97 0.96
C GLN A 12 0.90 -6.51 0.65
N TYR A 13 -0.20 -6.01 1.23
CA TYR A 13 -0.67 -4.63 1.07
C TYR A 13 -0.48 -3.79 2.33
N ARG A 14 0.30 -4.30 3.29
CA ARG A 14 0.59 -3.61 4.53
C ARG A 14 1.45 -2.39 4.22
N ALA A 15 0.94 -1.20 4.51
CA ALA A 15 1.74 0.01 4.44
C ALA A 15 2.82 0.01 5.53
N THR A 16 3.88 0.76 5.30
CA THR A 16 4.85 1.12 6.33
C THR A 16 4.56 2.55 6.76
N ILE A 17 4.57 2.78 8.07
CA ILE A 17 4.55 4.11 8.68
C ILE A 17 6.00 4.55 8.85
N PHE A 18 6.33 5.69 8.26
CA PHE A 18 7.63 6.34 8.32
C PHE A 18 7.51 7.59 9.19
N THR A 19 8.14 7.57 10.36
CA THR A 19 8.27 8.76 11.19
C THR A 19 9.49 9.54 10.73
N LEU A 20 9.29 10.80 10.35
CA LEU A 20 10.32 11.71 9.89
C LEU A 20 10.86 12.56 11.04
N SER A 21 12.10 13.02 10.90
CA SER A 21 12.78 13.88 11.88
C SER A 21 12.15 15.26 12.06
N ASP A 22 11.26 15.67 11.16
CA ASP A 22 10.46 16.89 11.30
C ASP A 22 9.16 16.66 12.09
N GLY A 23 8.97 15.47 12.66
CA GLY A 23 7.78 15.06 13.40
C GLY A 23 6.60 14.66 12.52
N LYS A 24 6.73 14.68 11.18
CA LYS A 24 5.68 14.18 10.29
C LYS A 24 5.72 12.67 10.20
N SER A 25 4.57 12.07 9.94
CA SER A 25 4.46 10.66 9.62
C SER A 25 3.95 10.49 8.20
N VAL A 26 4.63 9.67 7.41
CA VAL A 26 4.24 9.30 6.05
C VAL A 26 3.85 7.83 6.07
N THR A 27 2.66 7.49 5.58
CA THR A 27 2.23 6.09 5.47
C THR A 27 2.13 5.71 3.99
N GLY A 28 2.79 4.63 3.60
CA GLY A 28 2.76 4.16 2.22
C GLY A 28 3.46 2.84 2.00
N HIS A 29 3.33 2.30 0.79
CA HIS A 29 4.03 1.09 0.36
C HIS A 29 5.31 1.46 -0.40
N ILE A 30 6.43 0.82 -0.09
CA ILE A 30 7.70 1.04 -0.81
C ILE A 30 7.56 0.45 -2.21
N ALA A 31 7.57 1.29 -3.23
CA ALA A 31 7.47 0.86 -4.63
C ALA A 31 8.83 0.66 -5.28
N ASP A 32 9.80 1.52 -4.96
CA ASP A 32 11.15 1.43 -5.48
C ASP A 32 12.17 2.06 -4.50
N ILE A 33 13.41 1.56 -4.55
CA ILE A 33 14.55 2.12 -3.83
C ILE A 33 15.67 2.34 -4.85
N HIS A 34 15.91 3.59 -5.22
CA HIS A 34 16.91 3.94 -6.22
C HIS A 34 17.85 5.04 -5.71
N LYS A 35 19.17 4.76 -5.72
CA LYS A 35 20.22 5.74 -5.35
C LYS A 35 19.90 6.50 -4.05
N ASN A 36 19.57 5.77 -2.99
CA ASN A 36 19.20 6.35 -1.70
C ASN A 36 17.90 7.17 -1.67
N LYS A 37 17.09 7.18 -2.74
CA LYS A 37 15.74 7.75 -2.71
C LYS A 37 14.73 6.62 -2.70
N TRP A 38 13.81 6.66 -1.75
CA TRP A 38 12.75 5.69 -1.64
C TRP A 38 11.50 6.29 -2.27
N SER A 39 10.81 5.53 -3.09
CA SER A 39 9.57 5.93 -3.75
C SER A 39 8.42 5.19 -3.11
N LEU A 40 7.50 5.92 -2.50
CA LEU A 40 6.34 5.36 -1.82
C LEU A 40 5.08 5.51 -2.67
N ILE A 41 4.22 4.50 -2.65
CA ILE A 41 2.82 4.64 -3.04
C ILE A 41 2.03 4.95 -1.76
N THR A 42 1.62 6.20 -1.62
CA THR A 42 0.78 6.70 -0.51
C THR A 42 -0.70 6.67 -0.84
N ASN A 43 -1.03 6.55 -2.14
CA ASN A 43 -2.40 6.48 -2.63
C ASN A 43 -2.56 5.34 -3.66
N LEU A 44 -3.29 4.28 -3.30
CA LEU A 44 -3.53 3.13 -4.17
C LEU A 44 -4.36 3.43 -5.43
N LEU A 45 -5.11 4.55 -5.43
CA LEU A 45 -5.86 5.03 -6.60
C LEU A 45 -4.95 5.70 -7.63
N GLN A 46 -3.76 6.13 -7.20
CA GLN A 46 -2.76 6.78 -8.06
C GLN A 46 -1.42 6.03 -7.99
N PRO A 47 -1.35 4.77 -8.43
CA PRO A 47 -0.15 3.94 -8.25
C PRO A 47 1.07 4.42 -9.08
N ARG A 48 0.86 5.34 -10.03
CA ARG A 48 1.94 5.98 -10.80
C ARG A 48 2.44 7.29 -10.17
N ASN A 49 1.79 7.75 -9.11
CA ASN A 49 2.17 8.96 -8.39
C ASN A 49 3.00 8.57 -7.15
N TYR A 50 4.32 8.50 -7.34
CA TYR A 50 5.23 8.13 -6.26
C TYR A 50 5.53 9.34 -5.38
N THR A 51 5.43 9.14 -4.07
CA THR A 51 5.89 10.09 -3.06
C THR A 51 7.35 9.76 -2.72
N PRO A 52 8.32 10.60 -3.12
CA PRO A 52 9.71 10.38 -2.73
C PRO A 52 9.88 10.65 -1.23
N ILE A 53 10.61 9.77 -0.55
CA ILE A 53 11.05 9.92 0.83
C ILE A 53 12.56 9.72 0.88
N ASP A 54 13.24 10.58 1.63
CA ASP A 54 14.67 10.45 1.87
C ASP A 54 14.88 9.65 3.16
N PRO A 55 15.53 8.47 3.09
CA PRO A 55 15.79 7.63 4.25
C PRO A 55 16.65 8.32 5.32
N GLN A 56 17.40 9.37 4.98
CA GLN A 56 18.18 10.12 5.95
C GLN A 56 17.32 10.90 6.96
N PHE A 57 16.08 11.22 6.60
CA PHE A 57 15.14 11.90 7.50
C PHE A 57 14.22 10.91 8.22
N ILE A 58 14.35 9.60 8.00
CA ILE A 58 13.50 8.60 8.65
C ILE A 58 14.08 8.26 10.02
N GLU A 59 13.35 8.57 11.07
CA GLU A 59 13.70 8.23 12.46
C GLU A 59 13.18 6.85 12.85
N ASN A 60 11.98 6.47 12.38
CA ASN A 60 11.38 5.18 12.68
C ASN A 60 10.60 4.63 11.48
N MET A 61 10.58 3.29 11.40
CA MET A 61 9.81 2.54 10.40
C MET A 61 9.07 1.41 11.09
N GLU A 62 7.76 1.41 10.99
CA GLU A 62 6.94 0.35 11.56
C GLU A 62 5.87 -0.11 10.56
N PRO A 63 5.55 -1.42 10.54
CA PRO A 63 4.43 -1.90 9.75
C PRO A 63 3.13 -1.26 10.28
N SER A 64 2.34 -0.68 9.37
CA SER A 64 1.02 -0.14 9.72
C SER A 64 0.14 -1.27 10.27
N PRO A 65 -0.50 -1.08 11.44
CA PRO A 65 -1.51 -2.03 11.93
C PRO A 65 -2.79 -1.99 11.10
N ILE A 66 -2.95 -0.98 10.23
CA ILE A 66 -4.10 -0.78 9.36
C ILE A 66 -3.68 -1.07 7.92
N SER A 67 -4.37 -2.02 7.28
CA SER A 67 -4.17 -2.31 5.85
C SER A 67 -4.66 -1.13 5.01
N MET A 68 -3.97 -0.83 3.90
CA MET A 68 -4.49 0.11 2.91
C MET A 68 -5.66 -0.47 2.09
N MET A 69 -5.98 -1.75 2.29
CA MET A 69 -7.17 -2.37 1.71
C MET A 69 -8.44 -1.74 2.29
N PRO A 70 -9.40 -1.33 1.46
CA PRO A 70 -10.71 -0.94 1.95
C PRO A 70 -11.38 -2.12 2.66
N ALA A 71 -11.68 -1.95 3.95
CA ALA A 71 -12.46 -2.93 4.71
C ALA A 71 -13.93 -2.88 4.28
N GLY A 72 -14.52 -4.02 3.94
CA GLY A 72 -15.96 -4.15 3.65
C GLY A 72 -16.32 -4.84 2.32
N LEU A 73 -15.34 -5.15 1.46
CA LEU A 73 -15.54 -5.90 0.21
C LEU A 73 -14.99 -7.33 0.26
N LEU A 74 -14.21 -7.65 1.28
CA LEU A 74 -13.37 -8.86 1.38
C LEU A 74 -14.04 -10.03 2.10
N ASP A 75 -15.19 -9.81 2.74
CA ASP A 75 -15.85 -10.86 3.54
C ASP A 75 -16.56 -11.91 2.68
N THR A 76 -16.79 -11.63 1.39
CA THR A 76 -17.52 -12.51 0.47
C THR A 76 -16.78 -12.84 -0.82
N LEU A 77 -15.61 -12.25 -1.05
CA LEU A 77 -14.88 -12.37 -2.32
C LEU A 77 -13.53 -13.06 -2.13
N THR A 78 -13.20 -13.95 -3.06
CA THR A 78 -11.91 -14.64 -3.13
C THR A 78 -10.82 -13.77 -3.75
N LYS A 79 -9.56 -14.14 -3.57
CA LYS A 79 -8.37 -13.38 -4.03
C LYS A 79 -8.44 -12.96 -5.50
N GLU A 80 -8.88 -13.87 -6.38
CA GLU A 80 -9.00 -13.59 -7.81
C GLU A 80 -10.07 -12.54 -8.09
N GLU A 81 -11.21 -12.62 -7.41
CA GLU A 81 -12.35 -11.71 -7.62
C GLU A 81 -12.06 -10.27 -7.17
N ILE A 82 -11.24 -10.09 -6.13
CA ILE A 82 -10.82 -8.75 -5.68
C ILE A 82 -9.84 -8.12 -6.67
N ILE A 83 -8.88 -8.90 -7.17
CA ILE A 83 -7.93 -8.41 -8.18
C ILE A 83 -8.66 -8.10 -9.49
N ASP A 84 -9.62 -8.94 -9.89
CA ASP A 84 -10.44 -8.71 -11.06
C ASP A 84 -11.36 -7.50 -10.88
N LEU A 85 -11.94 -7.30 -9.70
CA LEU A 85 -12.74 -6.11 -9.40
C LEU A 85 -11.88 -4.84 -9.40
N LEU A 86 -10.69 -4.87 -8.78
CA LEU A 86 -9.75 -3.74 -8.82
C LEU A 86 -9.28 -3.46 -10.24
N SER A 87 -9.05 -4.50 -11.04
CA SER A 87 -8.69 -4.39 -12.45
C SER A 87 -9.85 -3.82 -13.27
N TYR A 88 -11.09 -4.25 -13.01
CA TYR A 88 -12.31 -3.74 -13.62
C TYR A 88 -12.54 -2.27 -13.28
N LEU A 89 -12.40 -1.88 -12.00
CA LEU A 89 -12.50 -0.49 -11.56
C LEU A 89 -11.43 0.40 -12.21
N ARG A 90 -10.18 -0.07 -12.29
CA ARG A 90 -9.11 0.64 -13.01
C ARG A 90 -9.39 0.77 -14.50
N ALA A 91 -9.88 -0.30 -15.13
CA ALA A 91 -10.19 -0.31 -16.56
C ALA A 91 -11.38 0.61 -16.92
N ASN A 92 -12.34 0.79 -16.01
CA ASN A 92 -13.49 1.66 -16.25
C ASN A 92 -13.20 3.15 -15.99
N HIS A 93 -12.15 3.49 -15.22
CA HIS A 93 -11.69 4.87 -15.06
C HIS A 93 -10.93 5.39 -16.30
N ASP A 94 -10.43 4.51 -17.16
CA ASP A 94 -9.74 4.86 -18.41
C ASP A 94 -10.73 5.06 -19.60
N ARG A 95 -12.05 5.10 -19.34
CA ARG A 95 -13.10 5.26 -20.35
C ARG A 95 -13.97 6.52 -20.21
N SER A 96 -13.53 7.51 -19.44
CA SER A 96 -14.18 8.83 -19.36
C SER A 96 -13.22 9.96 -19.66
#